data_AF-A0A929V2P0-F1
#
_entry.id   AF-A0A929V2P0-F1
#
_cell.length_a   1.000
_cell.length_b   1.000
_cell.length_c   1.000
_cell.angle_alpha   90.00
_cell.angle_beta   90.00
_cell.angle_gamma   90.00
#
_symmetry.space_group_name_H-M   'P 1'
#
loop_
_entity.id
_entity.type
_entity.pdbx_description
1 polymer ?
#
loop_
_entity_poly.entity_id
_entity_poly.type
_entity_poly.pdbx_seq_one_letter_code
_entity_poly.pdbx_strand_id
1 'polypeptide(L)'
;MAESPKYSVSDFIAVANHALDYTFPDCVVYGEVANFNVSQNRWIFFDLKDQESVISCFMVASSLRTPIENGMKIAVQATPKIFNRSGRFTLTIKQYALIGEGNIKKAYELLKAKLTKEGLFDPARKRGIPTNLERIGVISSTQAAGYADFIKIINARWGGLEIRVANTKVQGLGAADQVIRALEFFNQENKVQIIAIIRGGGSKEDLACFDDEKLVRAIAASKIPVITGIGHEIDTSLADLAADIVASTPSNT
;
A
#
# COMPACT_ATOMS: atom_id res chain seq x y z
N MET A 1 -5.64 -14.36 -54.17
CA MET A 1 -5.72 -14.41 -52.69
C MET A 1 -4.49 -13.70 -52.18
N ALA A 2 -4.62 -12.72 -51.28
CA ALA A 2 -3.45 -12.08 -50.68
C ALA A 2 -2.67 -13.16 -49.89
N GLU A 3 -1.36 -13.25 -50.11
CA GLU A 3 -0.52 -14.22 -49.40
C GLU A 3 -0.48 -13.84 -47.91
N SER A 4 -0.74 -14.81 -47.02
CA SER A 4 -0.68 -14.56 -45.58
C SER A 4 0.75 -14.17 -45.17
N PRO A 5 0.91 -13.19 -44.27
CA PRO A 5 2.24 -12.78 -43.81
C PRO A 5 2.95 -13.94 -43.10
N LYS A 6 4.25 -14.11 -43.38
CA LYS A 6 5.11 -15.15 -42.78
C LYS A 6 5.99 -14.51 -41.70
N TYR A 7 6.02 -15.12 -40.51
CA TYR A 7 6.82 -14.66 -39.37
C TYR A 7 7.75 -15.77 -38.89
N SER A 8 8.95 -15.42 -38.41
CA SER A 8 9.71 -16.32 -37.54
C SER A 8 9.04 -16.42 -36.16
N VAL A 9 9.37 -17.45 -35.37
CA VAL A 9 8.80 -17.63 -34.02
C VAL A 9 9.07 -16.41 -33.13
N SER A 10 10.30 -15.88 -33.16
CA SER A 10 10.67 -14.70 -32.39
C SER A 10 9.94 -13.44 -32.85
N ASP A 11 9.79 -13.26 -34.16
CA ASP A 11 9.10 -12.08 -34.72
C ASP A 11 7.62 -12.11 -34.38
N PHE A 12 6.99 -13.28 -34.45
CA PHE A 12 5.58 -13.41 -34.07
C PHE A 12 5.35 -13.09 -32.59
N ILE A 13 6.22 -13.56 -31.69
CA ILE A 13 6.14 -13.21 -30.27
C ILE A 13 6.34 -11.70 -30.06
N ALA A 14 7.28 -11.08 -30.77
CA ALA A 14 7.51 -9.64 -30.67
C ALA A 14 6.27 -8.85 -31.14
N VAL A 15 5.68 -9.21 -32.28
CA VAL A 15 4.45 -8.59 -32.81
C VAL A 15 3.27 -8.80 -31.86
N ALA A 16 3.10 -10.00 -31.31
CA ALA A 16 2.03 -10.28 -30.35
C ALA A 16 2.19 -9.46 -29.06
N ASN A 17 3.42 -9.34 -28.53
CA ASN A 17 3.69 -8.47 -27.39
C ASN A 17 3.41 -6.99 -27.73
N HIS A 18 3.76 -6.50 -28.92
CA HIS A 18 3.40 -5.15 -29.33
C HIS A 18 1.87 -4.91 -29.35
N ALA A 19 1.10 -5.89 -29.83
CA ALA A 19 -0.35 -5.81 -29.81
C ALA A 19 -0.91 -5.81 -28.37
N LEU A 20 -0.34 -6.63 -27.50
CA LEU A 20 -0.71 -6.67 -26.07
C LEU A 20 -0.38 -5.34 -25.38
N ASP A 21 0.82 -4.80 -25.59
CA ASP A 21 1.25 -3.53 -24.98
C ASP A 21 0.38 -2.36 -25.44
N TYR A 22 -0.07 -2.37 -26.70
CA TYR A 22 -0.99 -1.36 -27.23
C TYR A 22 -2.40 -1.51 -26.65
N THR A 23 -2.91 -2.73 -26.54
CA THR A 23 -4.29 -2.99 -26.11
C THR A 23 -4.45 -2.90 -24.59
N PHE A 24 -3.44 -3.36 -23.86
CA PHE A 24 -3.43 -3.50 -22.40
C PHE A 24 -2.14 -2.92 -21.80
N PRO A 25 -1.89 -1.60 -21.94
CA PRO A 25 -0.72 -0.97 -21.34
C PRO A 25 -0.72 -1.14 -19.81
N ASP A 26 -1.91 -1.16 -19.24
CA ASP A 26 -2.17 -1.46 -17.84
C ASP A 26 -3.59 -2.02 -17.70
N CYS A 27 -3.74 -3.15 -17.00
CA CYS A 27 -5.05 -3.76 -16.78
C CYS A 27 -5.22 -4.19 -15.32
N VAL A 28 -6.46 -4.18 -14.86
CA VAL A 28 -6.85 -4.75 -13.57
C VAL A 28 -7.52 -6.09 -13.81
N VAL A 29 -6.98 -7.14 -13.21
CA VAL A 29 -7.53 -8.50 -13.27
C VAL A 29 -7.81 -8.97 -11.85
N TYR A 30 -8.93 -9.63 -11.61
CA TYR A 30 -9.27 -10.17 -10.30
C TYR A 30 -9.47 -11.67 -10.36
N GLY A 31 -9.19 -12.35 -9.26
CA GLY A 31 -9.34 -13.80 -9.18
C GLY A 31 -8.90 -14.34 -7.82
N GLU A 32 -9.00 -15.66 -7.68
CA GLU A 32 -8.47 -16.39 -6.55
C GLU A 32 -7.01 -16.79 -6.80
N VAL A 33 -6.14 -16.57 -5.82
CA VAL A 33 -4.74 -16.98 -5.85
C VAL A 33 -4.65 -18.50 -5.75
N ALA A 34 -3.91 -19.12 -6.66
CA ALA A 34 -3.54 -20.53 -6.64
C ALA A 34 -2.05 -20.70 -6.93
N ASN A 35 -1.50 -21.87 -6.60
CA ASN A 35 -0.11 -22.23 -6.88
C ASN A 35 0.95 -21.19 -6.45
N PHE A 36 0.69 -20.48 -5.34
CA PHE A 36 1.62 -19.46 -4.83
C PHE A 36 2.98 -20.06 -4.48
N ASN A 37 4.03 -19.50 -5.07
CA ASN A 37 5.40 -19.96 -4.95
C ASN A 37 6.37 -18.78 -4.90
N VAL A 38 7.31 -18.84 -3.96
CA VAL A 38 8.44 -17.90 -3.88
C VAL A 38 9.72 -18.62 -4.32
N SER A 39 10.35 -18.10 -5.36
CA SER A 39 11.58 -18.65 -5.94
C SER A 39 12.78 -17.74 -5.62
N GLN A 40 13.84 -18.35 -5.09
CA GLN A 40 15.12 -17.68 -4.77
C GLN A 40 14.97 -16.43 -3.88
N ASN A 41 13.90 -16.33 -3.09
CA ASN A 41 13.50 -15.14 -2.33
C ASN A 41 13.46 -13.83 -3.14
N ARG A 42 13.38 -13.94 -4.48
CA ARG A 42 13.47 -12.79 -5.39
C ARG A 42 12.26 -12.68 -6.30
N TRP A 43 11.70 -13.81 -6.69
CA TRP A 43 10.61 -13.90 -7.64
C TRP A 43 9.44 -14.61 -7.00
N ILE A 44 8.23 -14.13 -7.28
CA ILE A 44 6.99 -14.74 -6.85
C ILE A 44 6.22 -15.12 -8.11
N PHE A 45 5.76 -16.36 -8.12
CA PHE A 45 4.89 -16.91 -9.15
C PHE A 45 3.62 -17.39 -8.48
N PHE A 46 2.49 -17.10 -9.07
CA PHE A 46 1.19 -17.62 -8.66
C PHE A 46 0.27 -17.61 -9.87
N ASP A 47 -0.86 -18.30 -9.77
CA ASP A 47 -1.91 -18.23 -10.77
C ASP A 47 -3.10 -17.47 -10.19
N LEU A 48 -3.77 -16.68 -11.04
CA LEU A 48 -5.11 -16.19 -10.77
C LEU A 48 -6.10 -17.06 -11.51
N LYS A 49 -7.11 -17.57 -10.80
CA LYS A 49 -8.18 -18.36 -11.39
C LYS A 49 -9.55 -17.78 -11.06
N ASP A 50 -10.50 -18.03 -11.96
CA ASP A 50 -11.93 -17.91 -11.72
C ASP A 50 -12.61 -19.27 -11.97
N GLN A 51 -13.89 -19.29 -12.31
CA GLN A 51 -14.64 -20.53 -12.56
C GLN A 51 -14.28 -21.20 -13.90
N GLU A 52 -13.76 -20.43 -14.87
CA GLU A 52 -13.59 -20.88 -16.25
C GLU A 52 -12.12 -20.89 -16.68
N SER A 53 -11.32 -19.98 -16.13
CA SER A 53 -10.01 -19.62 -16.64
C SER A 53 -8.96 -19.52 -15.56
N VAL A 54 -7.70 -19.69 -15.96
CA VAL A 54 -6.51 -19.51 -15.13
C VAL A 54 -5.45 -18.75 -15.90
N ILE A 55 -4.77 -17.83 -15.23
CA ILE A 55 -3.68 -17.05 -15.80
C ILE A 55 -2.49 -16.96 -14.85
N SER A 56 -1.29 -17.19 -15.39
CA SER A 56 -0.06 -17.13 -14.60
C SER A 56 0.41 -15.72 -14.36
N CYS A 57 0.80 -15.45 -13.12
CA CYS A 57 1.23 -14.16 -12.63
C CYS A 57 2.69 -14.24 -12.17
N PHE A 58 3.42 -13.16 -12.42
CA PHE A 58 4.79 -12.98 -11.98
C PHE A 58 4.93 -11.63 -11.28
N MET A 59 5.58 -11.61 -10.13
CA MET A 59 5.93 -10.39 -9.43
C MET A 59 7.29 -10.51 -8.75
N VAL A 60 7.93 -9.38 -8.48
CA VAL A 60 9.15 -9.34 -7.68
C VAL A 60 8.80 -9.45 -6.20
N ALA A 61 9.63 -10.16 -5.42
CA ALA A 61 9.36 -10.39 -4.01
C ALA A 61 9.28 -9.08 -3.19
N SER A 62 10.02 -8.05 -3.60
CA SER A 62 9.99 -6.72 -2.97
C SER A 62 8.69 -5.93 -3.21
N SER A 63 7.81 -6.41 -4.09
CA SER A 63 6.47 -5.87 -4.30
C SER A 63 5.41 -6.53 -3.41
N LEU A 64 5.73 -7.64 -2.73
CA LEU A 64 4.83 -8.27 -1.77
C LEU A 64 4.89 -7.51 -0.45
N ARG A 65 3.96 -6.59 -0.24
CA ARG A 65 3.90 -5.71 0.94
C ARG A 65 2.82 -6.11 1.93
N THR A 66 1.83 -6.85 1.46
CA THR A 66 0.81 -7.53 2.26
C THR A 66 0.84 -9.02 1.92
N PRO A 67 0.82 -9.92 2.91
CA PRO A 67 0.91 -11.35 2.62
C PRO A 67 -0.30 -11.83 1.81
N ILE A 68 -0.03 -12.66 0.81
CA ILE A 68 -1.05 -13.36 0.01
C ILE A 68 -0.83 -14.87 0.14
N GLU A 69 -1.92 -15.63 0.16
CA GLU A 69 -1.89 -17.09 0.23
C GLU A 69 -2.89 -17.70 -0.76
N ASN A 70 -2.72 -18.98 -1.07
CA ASN A 70 -3.69 -19.73 -1.87
C ASN A 70 -5.10 -19.63 -1.28
N GLY A 71 -6.09 -19.44 -2.15
CA GLY A 71 -7.49 -19.25 -1.78
C GLY A 71 -7.89 -17.80 -1.48
N MET A 72 -6.94 -16.87 -1.38
CA MET A 72 -7.27 -15.46 -1.24
C MET A 72 -7.73 -14.86 -2.57
N LYS A 73 -8.73 -13.96 -2.52
CA LYS A 73 -9.16 -13.19 -3.69
C LYS A 73 -8.42 -11.86 -3.72
N ILE A 74 -7.86 -11.52 -4.88
CA ILE A 74 -7.11 -10.27 -5.08
C ILE A 74 -7.48 -9.64 -6.42
N ALA A 75 -7.34 -8.32 -6.50
CA ALA A 75 -7.24 -7.56 -7.74
C ALA A 75 -5.78 -7.23 -7.99
N VAL A 76 -5.29 -7.42 -9.20
CA VAL A 76 -3.92 -7.11 -9.60
C VAL A 76 -3.92 -6.09 -10.72
N GLN A 77 -3.09 -5.06 -10.57
CA GLN A 77 -2.74 -4.14 -11.65
C GLN A 77 -1.48 -4.70 -12.33
N ALA A 78 -1.59 -5.01 -13.62
CA ALA A 78 -0.56 -5.76 -14.34
C ALA A 78 -0.45 -5.38 -15.82
N THR A 79 0.66 -5.80 -16.42
CA THR A 79 0.85 -5.76 -17.88
C THR A 79 0.95 -7.20 -18.41
N PRO A 80 0.10 -7.61 -19.37
CA PRO A 80 0.18 -8.91 -20.01
C PRO A 80 1.44 -9.03 -20.87
N LYS A 81 2.09 -10.19 -20.86
CA LYS A 81 3.32 -10.43 -21.63
C LYS A 81 3.47 -11.89 -22.02
N ILE A 82 3.94 -12.13 -23.24
CA ILE A 82 4.40 -13.44 -23.71
C ILE A 82 5.92 -13.51 -23.55
N PHE A 83 6.40 -14.50 -22.81
CA PHE A 83 7.82 -14.63 -22.52
C PHE A 83 8.60 -15.17 -23.73
N ASN A 84 9.58 -14.40 -24.22
CA ASN A 84 10.30 -14.67 -25.48
C ASN A 84 10.88 -16.09 -25.61
N ARG A 85 11.36 -16.69 -24.50
CA ARG A 85 12.00 -18.01 -24.55
C ARG A 85 11.03 -19.18 -24.48
N SER A 86 9.90 -19.02 -23.77
CA SER A 86 8.99 -20.12 -23.46
C SER A 86 7.62 -19.99 -24.13
N GLY A 87 7.31 -18.85 -24.73
CA GLY A 87 5.97 -18.56 -25.26
C GLY A 87 4.88 -18.48 -24.19
N ARG A 88 5.23 -18.54 -22.90
CA ARG A 88 4.25 -18.51 -21.82
C ARG A 88 3.64 -17.12 -21.70
N PHE A 89 2.31 -17.06 -21.74
CA PHE A 89 1.54 -15.86 -21.44
C PHE A 89 1.44 -15.66 -19.93
N THR A 90 1.80 -14.47 -19.45
CA THR A 90 1.82 -14.14 -18.03
C THR A 90 1.47 -12.68 -17.78
N LEU A 91 0.88 -12.40 -16.62
CA LEU A 91 0.70 -11.06 -16.11
C LEU A 91 1.92 -10.67 -15.27
N THR A 92 2.61 -9.59 -15.66
CA THR A 92 3.63 -8.97 -14.81
C THR A 92 2.94 -8.00 -13.86
N ILE A 93 2.88 -8.36 -12.58
CA ILE A 93 2.15 -7.61 -11.55
C ILE A 93 2.95 -6.38 -11.13
N LYS A 94 2.30 -5.22 -11.15
CA LYS A 94 2.83 -3.96 -10.65
C LYS A 94 2.40 -3.74 -9.19
N GLN A 95 1.11 -3.87 -8.93
CA GLN A 95 0.48 -3.70 -7.61
C GLN A 95 -0.71 -4.64 -7.48
N TYR A 96 -1.18 -4.85 -6.26
CA TYR A 96 -2.37 -5.66 -5.99
C TYR A 96 -3.11 -5.13 -4.77
N ALA A 97 -4.38 -5.50 -4.66
CA ALA A 97 -5.26 -5.24 -3.53
C ALA A 97 -6.00 -6.53 -3.15
N LEU A 98 -6.14 -6.78 -1.86
CA LEU A 98 -6.96 -7.88 -1.35
C LEU A 98 -8.44 -7.54 -1.54
N ILE A 99 -9.25 -8.54 -1.90
CA ILE A 99 -10.69 -8.39 -2.07
C ILE A 99 -11.40 -9.13 -0.94
N GLY A 100 -12.26 -8.41 -0.23
CA GLY A 100 -13.13 -8.94 0.81
C GLY A 100 -12.50 -8.94 2.19
N GLU A 101 -13.30 -8.57 3.18
CA GLU A 101 -12.88 -8.38 4.58
C GLU A 101 -12.14 -9.58 5.18
N GLY A 102 -12.54 -10.81 4.84
CA GLY A 102 -11.89 -12.03 5.32
C GLY A 102 -10.43 -12.14 4.86
N ASN A 103 -10.14 -11.79 3.61
CA ASN A 103 -8.78 -11.82 3.06
C ASN A 103 -7.94 -10.68 3.65
N ILE A 104 -8.53 -9.49 3.78
CA ILE A 104 -7.89 -8.32 4.41
C ILE A 104 -7.52 -8.63 5.86
N LYS A 105 -8.46 -9.15 6.65
CA LYS A 105 -8.22 -9.54 8.05
C LYS A 105 -7.13 -10.62 8.16
N LYS A 106 -7.17 -11.63 7.30
CA LYS A 106 -6.16 -12.70 7.31
C LYS A 106 -4.76 -12.14 7.00
N ALA A 107 -4.64 -11.26 6.02
CA ALA A 107 -3.36 -10.64 5.70
C ALA A 107 -2.85 -9.71 6.81
N TYR A 108 -3.75 -8.96 7.44
CA TYR A 108 -3.45 -8.15 8.62
C TYR A 108 -2.82 -8.98 9.74
N GLU A 109 -3.45 -10.11 10.13
CA GLU A 109 -2.94 -10.95 11.23
C GLU A 109 -1.59 -11.57 10.89
N LEU A 110 -1.40 -12.05 9.65
CA LEU A 110 -0.12 -12.59 9.19
C LEU A 110 1.01 -11.55 9.26
N LEU A 111 0.73 -10.33 8.77
CA LEU A 111 1.72 -9.26 8.77
C LEU A 111 1.99 -8.74 10.19
N LYS A 112 0.95 -8.61 11.01
CA LYS A 112 1.06 -8.26 12.43
C LYS A 112 1.98 -9.22 13.16
N ALA A 113 1.75 -10.52 13.03
CA ALA A 113 2.56 -11.54 13.68
C ALA A 113 4.04 -11.46 13.25
N LYS A 114 4.29 -11.28 11.95
CA LYS A 114 5.64 -11.09 11.40
C LYS A 114 6.34 -9.87 12.01
N LEU A 115 5.71 -8.70 11.93
CA LEU A 115 6.33 -7.44 12.38
C LEU A 115 6.44 -7.34 13.91
N THR A 116 5.53 -7.99 14.65
CA THR A 116 5.65 -8.15 16.10
C THR A 116 6.89 -8.96 16.47
N LYS A 117 7.13 -10.09 15.78
CA LYS A 117 8.30 -10.94 16.00
C LYS A 117 9.61 -10.22 15.70
N GLU A 118 9.60 -9.29 14.75
CA GLU A 118 10.72 -8.42 14.44
C GLU A 118 10.88 -7.24 15.41
N GLY A 119 9.95 -7.05 16.35
CA GLY A 119 10.02 -6.00 17.38
C GLY A 119 9.61 -4.61 16.89
N LEU A 120 8.95 -4.48 15.74
CA LEU A 120 8.59 -3.17 15.19
C LEU A 120 7.58 -2.40 16.05
N PHE A 121 6.80 -3.11 16.86
CA PHE A 121 5.75 -2.54 17.71
C PHE A 121 6.16 -2.44 19.19
N ASP A 122 7.44 -2.65 19.50
CA ASP A 122 7.94 -2.56 20.88
C ASP A 122 7.74 -1.13 21.43
N PRO A 123 7.06 -0.95 22.59
CA PRO A 123 6.90 0.35 23.23
C PRO A 123 8.22 1.09 23.46
N ALA A 124 9.35 0.40 23.65
CA ALA A 124 10.66 1.01 23.83
C ALA A 124 11.18 1.75 22.59
N ARG A 125 10.59 1.50 21.41
CA ARG A 125 10.92 2.21 20.17
C ARG A 125 10.17 3.54 20.02
N LYS A 126 9.10 3.73 20.80
CA LYS A 126 8.23 4.90 20.68
C LYS A 126 8.97 6.13 21.18
N ARG A 127 8.96 7.18 20.36
CA ARG A 127 9.62 8.45 20.64
C ARG A 127 8.69 9.35 21.44
N GLY A 128 9.26 10.09 22.38
CA GLY A 128 8.52 11.09 23.13
C GLY A 128 8.11 12.28 22.25
N ILE A 129 6.94 12.85 22.53
CA ILE A 129 6.50 14.11 21.90
C ILE A 129 7.17 15.29 22.60
N PRO A 130 7.68 16.28 21.85
CA PRO A 130 8.18 17.54 22.41
C PRO A 130 7.08 18.30 23.17
N THR A 131 7.40 18.80 24.36
CA THR A 131 6.45 19.57 25.19
C THR A 131 6.11 20.94 24.60
N ASN A 132 7.05 21.58 23.89
CA ASN A 132 6.86 22.87 23.22
C ASN A 132 6.61 22.64 21.73
N LEU A 133 5.38 22.28 21.38
CA LEU A 133 4.98 22.01 20.01
C LEU A 133 4.62 23.31 19.27
N GLU A 134 5.43 23.67 18.29
CA GLU A 134 5.28 24.86 17.42
C GLU A 134 5.02 24.48 15.96
N ARG A 135 5.52 23.33 15.48
CA ARG A 135 5.46 22.94 14.07
C ARG A 135 5.04 21.49 13.89
N ILE A 136 4.00 21.25 13.09
CA ILE A 136 3.47 19.92 12.77
C ILE A 136 3.48 19.67 11.26
N GLY A 137 3.93 18.48 10.86
CA GLY A 137 3.73 17.94 9.52
C GLY A 137 2.43 17.14 9.48
N VAL A 138 1.57 17.35 8.48
CA VAL A 138 0.31 16.61 8.33
C VAL A 138 0.32 15.89 6.99
N ILE A 139 0.21 14.57 7.00
CA ILE A 139 0.05 13.73 5.82
C ILE A 139 -1.42 13.32 5.76
N SER A 140 -2.15 13.85 4.78
CA SER A 140 -3.56 13.52 4.57
C SER A 140 -4.01 13.92 3.17
N SER A 141 -5.24 13.58 2.80
CA SER A 141 -5.90 14.17 1.63
C SER A 141 -6.58 15.47 2.06
N THR A 142 -6.24 16.58 1.42
CA THR A 142 -6.86 17.88 1.73
C THR A 142 -8.35 17.93 1.38
N GLN A 143 -8.84 16.95 0.63
CA GLN A 143 -10.25 16.80 0.28
C GLN A 143 -11.01 15.86 1.26
N ALA A 144 -10.31 15.20 2.17
CA ALA A 144 -10.94 14.29 3.13
C ALA A 144 -11.56 15.05 4.30
N ALA A 145 -12.76 14.62 4.73
CA ALA A 145 -13.44 15.18 5.89
C ALA A 145 -12.55 15.16 7.16
N GLY A 146 -11.83 14.05 7.40
CA GLY A 146 -10.94 13.92 8.54
C GLY A 146 -9.80 14.97 8.57
N TYR A 147 -9.35 15.47 7.43
CA TYR A 147 -8.39 16.57 7.38
C TYR A 147 -9.04 17.90 7.80
N ALA A 148 -10.23 18.20 7.29
CA ALA A 148 -10.96 19.42 7.64
C ALA A 148 -11.27 19.48 9.16
N ASP A 149 -11.67 18.35 9.74
CA ASP A 149 -11.94 18.23 11.18
C ASP A 149 -10.67 18.42 12.01
N PHE A 150 -9.56 17.80 11.58
CA PHE A 150 -8.26 17.97 12.22
C PHE A 150 -7.82 19.44 12.24
N ILE A 151 -7.87 20.13 11.09
CA ILE A 151 -7.49 21.54 10.97
C ILE A 151 -8.38 22.44 11.83
N LYS A 152 -9.69 22.15 11.88
CA LYS A 152 -10.62 22.91 12.73
C LYS A 152 -10.26 22.79 14.21
N ILE A 153 -10.00 21.57 14.69
CA ILE A 153 -9.74 21.31 16.11
C ILE A 153 -8.36 21.82 16.52
N ILE A 154 -7.34 21.60 15.69
CA ILE A 154 -5.98 22.03 16.02
C ILE A 154 -5.88 23.57 16.08
N ASN A 155 -6.57 24.29 15.18
CA ASN A 155 -6.61 25.75 15.22
C ASN A 155 -7.40 26.28 16.43
N ALA A 156 -8.47 25.58 16.84
CA ALA A 156 -9.26 25.98 18.00
C ALA A 156 -8.50 25.81 19.33
N ARG A 157 -7.66 24.76 19.43
CA ARG A 157 -6.92 24.43 20.67
C ARG A 157 -5.51 25.01 20.72
N TRP A 158 -4.85 25.14 19.57
CA TRP A 158 -3.45 25.54 19.44
C TRP A 158 -3.27 26.57 18.31
N GLY A 159 -3.94 27.72 18.44
CA GLY A 159 -3.99 28.80 17.42
C GLY A 159 -2.67 29.52 17.07
N GLY A 160 -1.51 28.96 17.45
CA GLY A 160 -0.17 29.44 17.07
C GLY A 160 0.72 28.36 16.44
N LEU A 161 0.17 27.17 16.18
CA LEU A 161 0.91 26.05 15.62
C LEU A 161 1.07 26.20 14.10
N GLU A 162 2.30 26.11 13.59
CA GLU A 162 2.56 26.08 12.15
C GLU A 162 2.25 24.67 11.60
N ILE A 163 1.33 24.61 10.65
CA ILE A 163 0.88 23.35 10.03
C ILE A 163 1.43 23.27 8.61
N ARG A 164 2.24 22.24 8.33
CA ARG A 164 2.78 21.96 7.00
C ARG A 164 2.13 20.69 6.46
N VAL A 165 1.36 20.82 5.39
CA VAL A 165 0.54 19.72 4.86
C VAL A 165 1.19 19.10 3.63
N ALA A 166 1.36 17.78 3.65
CA ALA A 166 1.66 16.97 2.49
C ALA A 166 0.36 16.31 2.01
N ASN A 167 -0.19 16.83 0.90
CA ASN A 167 -1.40 16.29 0.30
C ASN A 167 -1.12 14.94 -0.37
N THR A 168 -1.71 13.85 0.14
CA THR A 168 -1.52 12.49 -0.38
C THR A 168 -2.84 11.76 -0.55
N LYS A 169 -2.84 10.74 -1.41
CA LYS A 169 -3.85 9.68 -1.36
C LYS A 169 -3.77 8.98 0.00
N VAL A 170 -4.94 8.62 0.53
CA VAL A 170 -5.14 7.99 1.84
C VAL A 170 -6.06 6.77 1.76
N GLN A 171 -6.31 6.29 0.54
CA GLN A 171 -7.04 5.06 0.23
C GLN A 171 -6.67 4.59 -1.18
N GLY A 172 -6.84 3.29 -1.42
CA GLY A 172 -6.63 2.68 -2.73
C GLY A 172 -5.16 2.47 -3.12
N LEU A 173 -4.98 1.96 -4.34
CA LEU A 173 -3.67 1.59 -4.88
C LEU A 173 -2.71 2.79 -4.95
N GLY A 174 -1.48 2.57 -4.51
CA GLY A 174 -0.42 3.59 -4.46
C GLY A 174 -0.56 4.61 -3.34
N ALA A 175 -1.57 4.55 -2.46
CA ALA A 175 -1.71 5.47 -1.33
C ALA A 175 -0.54 5.31 -0.33
N ALA A 176 -0.21 4.09 0.06
CA ALA A 176 0.91 3.80 0.95
C ALA A 176 2.23 4.41 0.43
N ASP A 177 2.51 4.29 -0.87
CA ASP A 177 3.69 4.89 -1.51
C ASP A 177 3.72 6.42 -1.42
N GLN A 178 2.56 7.09 -1.51
CA GLN A 178 2.50 8.53 -1.34
C GLN A 178 2.74 8.96 0.10
N VAL A 179 2.16 8.23 1.06
CA VAL A 179 2.37 8.48 2.50
C VAL A 179 3.84 8.27 2.87
N ILE A 180 4.48 7.20 2.38
CA ILE A 180 5.92 6.94 2.60
C ILE A 180 6.76 8.11 2.08
N ARG A 181 6.52 8.57 0.85
CA ARG A 181 7.27 9.72 0.28
C ARG A 181 7.08 11.00 1.09
N ALA A 182 5.86 11.26 1.59
CA ALA A 182 5.59 12.41 2.43
C ALA A 182 6.29 12.30 3.79
N LEU A 183 6.35 11.10 4.37
CA LEU A 183 7.07 10.82 5.61
C LEU A 183 8.58 11.03 5.42
N GLU A 184 9.14 10.53 4.32
CA GLU A 184 10.55 10.73 3.95
C GLU A 184 10.87 12.22 3.75
N PHE A 185 9.99 12.97 3.07
CA PHE A 185 10.13 14.40 2.87
C PHE A 185 10.24 15.16 4.21
N PHE A 186 9.33 14.91 5.15
CA PHE A 186 9.39 15.58 6.46
C PHE A 186 10.64 15.20 7.25
N ASN A 187 11.05 13.92 7.20
CA ASN A 187 12.28 13.45 7.84
C ASN A 187 13.55 14.05 7.24
N GLN A 188 13.54 14.37 5.94
CA GLN A 188 14.67 15.01 5.26
C GLN A 188 14.72 16.51 5.54
N GLU A 189 13.59 17.21 5.48
CA GLU A 189 13.56 18.64 5.77
C GLU A 189 13.86 18.93 7.25
N ASN A 190 13.42 18.05 8.15
CA ASN A 190 13.56 18.20 9.60
C ASN A 190 13.06 19.55 10.14
N LYS A 191 12.00 20.08 9.52
CA LYS A 191 11.39 21.39 9.87
C LYS A 191 10.18 21.27 10.78
N VAL A 192 9.64 20.06 10.97
CA VAL A 192 8.48 19.78 11.82
C VAL A 192 8.91 18.97 13.04
N GLN A 193 8.21 19.14 14.16
CA GLN A 193 8.55 18.46 15.42
C GLN A 193 7.83 17.13 15.58
N ILE A 194 6.67 16.98 14.94
CA ILE A 194 5.90 15.74 14.86
C ILE A 194 5.29 15.63 13.46
N ILE A 195 4.95 14.40 13.05
CA ILE A 195 4.24 14.10 11.82
C ILE A 195 2.92 13.42 12.16
N ALA A 196 1.80 13.98 11.74
CA ALA A 196 0.48 13.37 11.87
C ALA A 196 0.06 12.72 10.54
N ILE A 197 -0.27 11.44 10.56
CA ILE A 197 -0.89 10.73 9.43
C ILE A 197 -2.39 10.63 9.72
N ILE A 198 -3.20 11.35 8.96
CA ILE A 198 -4.62 11.51 9.26
C ILE A 198 -5.48 10.95 8.13
N ARG A 199 -6.41 10.08 8.50
CA ARG A 199 -7.49 9.61 7.64
C ARG A 199 -8.73 9.35 8.47
N GLY A 200 -9.84 10.02 8.13
CA GLY A 200 -11.15 9.74 8.74
C GLY A 200 -11.64 8.31 8.47
N GLY A 201 -12.88 8.02 8.89
CA GLY A 201 -13.50 6.71 8.67
C GLY A 201 -13.54 6.24 7.21
N GLY A 202 -13.81 4.95 7.03
CA GLY A 202 -13.93 4.29 5.74
C GLY A 202 -14.18 2.80 5.95
N SER A 203 -14.40 2.07 4.85
CA SER A 203 -14.44 0.60 4.96
C SER A 203 -13.04 0.03 5.24
N LYS A 204 -12.94 -1.25 5.59
CA LYS A 204 -11.64 -1.92 5.77
C LYS A 204 -10.82 -1.89 4.48
N GLU A 205 -11.47 -1.96 3.34
CA GLU A 205 -10.84 -1.83 2.02
C GLU A 205 -10.22 -0.44 1.83
N ASP A 206 -10.90 0.62 2.27
CA ASP A 206 -10.36 1.99 2.19
C ASP A 206 -9.12 2.17 3.08
N LEU A 207 -9.14 1.57 4.26
CA LEU A 207 -8.06 1.68 5.25
C LEU A 207 -6.93 0.69 5.05
N ALA A 208 -7.10 -0.34 4.20
CA ALA A 208 -6.10 -1.40 3.99
C ALA A 208 -4.72 -0.89 3.55
N CYS A 209 -4.63 0.32 2.98
CA CYS A 209 -3.35 0.93 2.62
C CYS A 209 -2.46 1.27 3.83
N PHE A 210 -3.02 1.35 5.05
CA PHE A 210 -2.29 1.55 6.29
C PHE A 210 -1.74 0.24 6.89
N ASP A 211 -2.13 -0.91 6.33
CA ASP A 211 -1.61 -2.24 6.67
C ASP A 211 -0.50 -2.69 5.71
N ASP A 212 0.25 -1.74 5.14
CA ASP A 212 1.36 -1.99 4.21
C ASP A 212 2.69 -2.15 4.94
N GLU A 213 3.42 -3.25 4.72
CA GLU A 213 4.68 -3.53 5.41
C GLU A 213 5.72 -2.41 5.26
N LYS A 214 5.84 -1.79 4.08
CA LYS A 214 6.83 -0.73 3.86
C LYS A 214 6.42 0.54 4.59
N LEU A 215 5.13 0.86 4.63
CA LEU A 215 4.64 2.01 5.39
C LEU A 215 4.89 1.83 6.88
N VAL A 216 4.57 0.66 7.44
CA VAL A 216 4.81 0.33 8.85
C VAL A 216 6.29 0.48 9.19
N ARG A 217 7.18 -0.07 8.35
CA ARG A 217 8.63 0.07 8.51
C ARG A 217 9.09 1.53 8.42
N ALA A 218 8.53 2.31 7.50
CA ALA A 218 8.87 3.72 7.35
C ALA A 218 8.48 4.53 8.60
N ILE A 219 7.29 4.27 9.17
CA ILE A 219 6.83 4.89 10.42
C ILE A 219 7.77 4.54 11.58
N ALA A 220 8.09 3.26 11.74
CA ALA A 220 8.97 2.75 12.80
C ALA A 220 10.44 3.20 12.66
N ALA A 221 10.85 3.63 11.46
CA ALA A 221 12.19 4.15 11.16
C ALA A 221 12.26 5.68 11.10
N SER A 222 11.13 6.37 11.29
CA SER A 222 11.09 7.83 11.25
C SER A 222 12.01 8.42 12.34
N LYS A 223 12.62 9.56 12.06
CA LYS A 223 13.41 10.35 13.04
C LYS A 223 12.51 11.29 13.83
N ILE A 224 11.44 11.76 13.20
CA ILE A 224 10.44 12.66 13.79
C ILE A 224 9.29 11.81 14.35
N PRO A 225 8.82 12.05 15.60
CA PRO A 225 7.69 11.33 16.16
C PRO A 225 6.46 11.35 15.25
N VAL A 226 5.85 10.19 15.05
CA VAL A 226 4.68 9.96 14.19
C VAL A 226 3.45 9.71 15.06
N ILE A 227 2.40 10.47 14.79
CA ILE A 227 1.08 10.30 15.33
C ILE A 227 0.16 9.82 14.22
N THR A 228 -0.69 8.85 14.49
CA THR A 228 -1.74 8.44 13.55
C THR A 228 -3.11 8.85 14.07
N GLY A 229 -4.01 9.22 13.16
CA GLY A 229 -5.43 9.33 13.39
C GLY A 229 -6.13 8.71 12.19
N ILE A 230 -6.24 7.38 12.19
CA ILE A 230 -6.73 6.57 11.08
C ILE A 230 -7.98 5.81 11.53
N GLY A 231 -9.11 6.03 10.86
CA GLY A 231 -10.35 5.30 11.16
C GLY A 231 -10.89 5.53 12.58
N HIS A 232 -11.73 4.62 13.08
CA HIS A 232 -12.25 4.66 14.46
C HIS A 232 -11.50 3.67 15.36
N GLU A 233 -11.66 3.78 16.68
CA GLU A 233 -10.92 3.00 17.70
C GLU A 233 -10.98 1.47 17.54
N ILE A 234 -11.97 0.94 16.81
CA ILE A 234 -12.16 -0.50 16.57
C ILE A 234 -11.27 -1.00 15.41
N ASP A 235 -10.71 -0.09 14.61
CA ASP A 235 -10.01 -0.35 13.35
C ASP A 235 -8.49 -0.07 13.45
N THR A 236 -7.83 -0.56 14.50
CA THR A 236 -6.38 -0.36 14.68
C THR A 236 -5.58 -0.97 13.51
N SER A 237 -5.01 -0.09 12.68
CA SER A 237 -4.12 -0.46 11.57
C SER A 237 -2.72 -0.84 12.05
N LEU A 238 -1.94 -1.48 11.20
CA LEU A 238 -0.52 -1.74 11.51
C LEU A 238 0.30 -0.45 11.57
N ALA A 239 -0.09 0.58 10.82
CA ALA A 239 0.49 1.92 10.94
C ALA A 239 0.28 2.48 12.35
N ASP A 240 -0.90 2.29 12.96
CA ASP A 240 -1.17 2.70 14.35
C ASP A 240 -0.26 1.98 15.35
N LEU A 241 -0.03 0.68 15.14
CA LEU A 241 0.84 -0.10 16.03
C LEU A 241 2.31 0.36 15.97
N ALA A 242 2.77 0.84 14.80
CA ALA A 242 4.12 1.39 14.63
C ALA A 242 4.24 2.86 15.03
N ALA A 243 3.15 3.61 15.08
CA ALA A 243 3.15 5.01 15.46
C ALA A 243 3.54 5.19 16.93
N ASP A 244 4.13 6.34 17.25
CA ASP A 244 4.48 6.66 18.63
C ASP A 244 3.21 6.87 19.44
N ILE A 245 2.25 7.61 18.89
CA ILE A 245 0.94 7.84 19.48
C ILE A 245 -0.16 7.57 18.46
N VAL A 246 -1.21 6.90 18.93
CA VAL A 246 -2.45 6.72 18.21
C VAL A 246 -3.45 7.70 18.81
N ALA A 247 -3.93 8.63 18.01
CA ALA A 247 -4.99 9.55 18.37
C ALA A 247 -6.29 9.07 17.74
N SER A 248 -7.38 9.08 18.50
CA SER A 248 -8.70 8.85 17.91
C SER A 248 -8.96 9.94 16.88
N THR A 249 -9.38 9.61 15.64
CA THR A 249 -9.84 10.64 14.70
C THR A 249 -10.94 11.42 15.40
N PRO A 250 -10.87 12.75 15.45
CA PRO A 250 -11.63 13.47 16.44
C PRO A 250 -13.11 13.47 16.06
N SER A 251 -13.87 12.65 16.76
CA SER A 251 -15.23 13.03 17.14
C SER A 251 -15.25 13.69 18.52
N ASN A 252 -14.19 13.59 19.37
CA ASN A 252 -14.19 14.25 20.69
C ASN A 252 -12.86 14.38 21.49
N THR A 253 -11.65 14.23 20.92
CA THR A 253 -10.42 14.35 21.75
C THR A 253 -9.28 15.07 21.11
#